data_AF-A0A8B8BWJ2-F1
#
_entry.id   AF-A0A8B8BWJ2-F1
#
_cell.length_a   1.000
_cell.length_b   1.000
_cell.length_c   1.000
_cell.angle_alpha   90.00
_cell.angle_beta   90.00
_cell.angle_gamma   90.00
#
_symmetry.space_group_name_H-M   'P 1'
#
loop_
_entity.id
_entity.type
_entity.pdbx_description
1 polymer ?
#
loop_
_entity_poly.entity_id
_entity_poly.type
_entity_poly.pdbx_seq_one_letter_code
_entity_poly.pdbx_strand_id
1 'polypeptide(L)'
;MTHEKGLFLFLSCVHISAGLYCLSCTDGISPRHCHSVRKCDEGEVCFTESHLSGNGEVVFDTGCTIQQACQTKRDNYVYMRRVDPHYNHNHCKECCTVDLCNNEGCNEPDKHQTVHG
;
A
#
# COMPACT_ATOMS: atom_id res chain seq x y z
N MET A 1 -26.10 -21.45 -55.71
CA MET A 1 -24.92 -20.96 -54.96
C MET A 1 -25.43 -20.45 -53.62
N THR A 2 -25.36 -21.30 -52.61
CA THR A 2 -25.88 -21.09 -51.25
C THR A 2 -24.88 -20.27 -50.44
N HIS A 3 -25.33 -19.13 -49.91
CA HIS A 3 -24.55 -18.25 -49.05
C HIS A 3 -24.67 -18.76 -47.60
N GLU A 4 -23.61 -19.42 -47.10
CA GLU A 4 -23.50 -19.81 -45.69
C GLU A 4 -23.40 -18.56 -44.81
N LYS A 5 -24.33 -18.40 -43.87
CA LYS A 5 -24.27 -17.37 -42.83
C LYS A 5 -23.58 -17.98 -41.61
N GLY A 6 -22.27 -17.80 -41.52
CA GLY A 6 -21.49 -18.18 -40.34
C GLY A 6 -21.89 -17.36 -39.13
N LEU A 7 -22.44 -18.04 -38.11
CA LEU A 7 -22.81 -17.47 -36.83
C LEU A 7 -21.54 -17.30 -35.97
N PHE A 8 -21.01 -16.08 -35.89
CA PHE A 8 -19.92 -15.73 -34.97
C PHE A 8 -20.45 -15.66 -33.54
N LEU A 9 -20.15 -16.68 -32.73
CA LEU A 9 -20.37 -16.66 -31.29
C LEU A 9 -19.33 -15.74 -30.65
N PHE A 10 -19.72 -14.52 -30.28
CA PHE A 10 -18.94 -13.64 -29.43
C PHE A 10 -18.93 -14.22 -28.00
N LEU A 11 -17.92 -15.04 -27.70
CA LEU A 11 -17.58 -15.40 -26.32
C LEU A 11 -17.11 -14.13 -25.60
N SER A 12 -18.02 -13.48 -24.87
CA SER A 12 -17.67 -12.40 -23.96
C SER A 12 -16.87 -12.99 -22.79
N CYS A 13 -15.56 -12.73 -22.74
CA CYS A 13 -14.76 -13.00 -21.55
C CYS A 13 -15.29 -12.15 -20.40
N VAL A 14 -16.03 -12.76 -19.48
CA VAL A 14 -16.33 -12.17 -18.18
C VAL A 14 -15.02 -12.22 -17.38
N HIS A 15 -14.32 -11.08 -17.29
CA HIS A 15 -13.24 -10.94 -16.32
C HIS A 15 -13.88 -10.95 -14.93
N ILE A 16 -13.82 -12.09 -14.25
CA ILE A 16 -14.08 -12.15 -12.81
C ILE A 16 -12.88 -11.47 -12.16
N SER A 17 -13.04 -10.21 -11.74
CA SER A 17 -12.06 -9.55 -10.88
C SER A 17 -12.09 -10.25 -9.52
N ALA A 18 -11.12 -11.12 -9.25
CA ALA A 18 -10.84 -11.52 -7.89
C ALA A 18 -10.53 -10.24 -7.10
N GLY A 19 -11.22 -10.01 -5.98
CA GLY A 19 -10.99 -8.81 -5.18
C GLY A 19 -9.59 -8.82 -4.57
N LEU A 20 -8.92 -7.67 -4.58
CA LEU A 20 -7.59 -7.46 -4.00
C LEU A 20 -7.65 -7.55 -2.47
N TYR A 21 -6.64 -8.14 -1.84
CA TYR A 21 -6.46 -8.17 -0.40
C TYR A 21 -5.17 -7.47 0.01
N CYS A 22 -5.24 -6.64 1.05
CA CYS A 22 -4.08 -5.90 1.55
C CYS A 22 -3.94 -6.06 3.06
N LEU A 23 -2.73 -5.86 3.57
CA LEU A 23 -2.50 -5.65 4.99
C LEU A 23 -3.17 -4.33 5.42
N SER A 24 -3.78 -4.32 6.61
CA SER A 24 -4.53 -3.16 7.12
C SER A 24 -4.27 -2.96 8.62
N CYS A 25 -3.25 -2.15 8.92
CA CYS A 25 -2.87 -1.76 10.27
C CYS A 25 -2.67 -0.24 10.34
N THR A 26 -2.84 0.32 11.53
CA THR A 26 -2.60 1.74 11.82
C THR A 26 -1.51 1.84 12.88
N ASP A 27 -0.62 2.82 12.75
CA ASP A 27 0.48 3.08 13.68
C ASP A 27 1.38 1.84 13.94
N GLY A 28 1.60 1.00 12.92
CA GLY A 28 2.44 -0.19 13.02
C GLY A 28 3.93 0.17 13.02
N ILE A 29 4.72 -0.47 13.88
CA ILE A 29 6.19 -0.23 13.94
C ILE A 29 6.90 -0.72 12.66
N SER A 30 6.37 -1.79 12.05
CA SER A 30 6.87 -2.38 10.81
C SER A 30 5.69 -3.00 10.06
N PRO A 31 5.49 -2.70 8.76
CA PRO A 31 4.45 -3.33 7.95
C PRO A 31 4.57 -4.85 7.88
N ARG A 32 5.78 -5.40 8.03
CA ARG A 32 6.06 -6.84 8.06
C ARG A 32 5.38 -7.56 9.23
N HIS A 33 5.13 -6.86 10.33
CA HIS A 33 4.47 -7.39 11.52
C HIS A 33 2.94 -7.17 11.50
N CYS A 34 2.39 -6.58 10.44
CA CYS A 34 0.95 -6.48 10.29
C CYS A 34 0.36 -7.83 9.86
N HIS A 35 -0.60 -8.35 10.63
CA HIS A 35 -1.31 -9.61 10.35
C HIS A 35 -2.79 -9.42 10.04
N SER A 36 -3.29 -8.18 10.10
CA SER A 36 -4.66 -7.82 9.76
C SER A 36 -4.79 -7.71 8.25
N VAL A 37 -5.72 -8.45 7.65
CA VAL A 37 -5.97 -8.49 6.20
C VAL A 37 -7.37 -7.98 5.92
N ARG A 38 -7.49 -7.10 4.92
CA ARG A 38 -8.76 -6.56 4.43
C ARG A 38 -8.90 -6.77 2.92
N LYS A 39 -10.13 -7.09 2.48
CA LYS A 39 -10.51 -7.04 1.06
C LYS A 39 -10.72 -5.57 0.64
N CYS A 40 -10.16 -5.20 -0.50
CA CYS A 40 -10.32 -3.88 -1.08
C CYS A 40 -11.55 -3.81 -1.98
N ASP A 41 -12.09 -2.60 -2.12
CA ASP A 41 -13.15 -2.29 -3.06
C ASP A 41 -12.63 -2.21 -4.50
N GLU A 42 -13.55 -2.18 -5.46
CA GLU A 42 -13.19 -2.09 -6.87
C GLU A 42 -12.46 -0.78 -7.19
N GLY A 43 -11.29 -0.89 -7.81
CA GLY A 43 -10.43 0.26 -8.13
C GLY A 43 -9.53 0.73 -6.98
N GLU A 44 -9.59 0.09 -5.81
CA GLU A 44 -8.60 0.28 -4.76
C GLU A 44 -7.31 -0.52 -5.00
N VAL A 45 -6.22 -0.05 -4.40
CA VAL A 45 -4.88 -0.64 -4.41
C VAL A 45 -4.32 -0.66 -2.99
N CYS A 46 -3.34 -1.53 -2.72
CA CYS A 46 -2.66 -1.53 -1.43
C CYS A 46 -1.79 -0.29 -1.29
N PHE A 47 -1.71 0.26 -0.08
CA PHE A 47 -0.76 1.31 0.27
C PHE A 47 0.02 0.99 1.54
N THR A 48 1.19 1.62 1.63
CA THR A 48 1.97 1.82 2.85
C THR A 48 2.32 3.30 2.95
N GLU A 49 2.09 3.95 4.09
CA GLU A 49 2.52 5.33 4.37
C GLU A 49 3.23 5.38 5.73
N SER A 50 4.31 6.15 5.83
CA SER A 50 5.02 6.36 7.10
C SER A 50 4.71 7.75 7.67
N HIS A 51 4.56 7.86 8.98
CA HIS A 51 4.38 9.13 9.68
C HIS A 51 5.01 9.09 11.08
N LEU A 52 5.06 10.26 11.71
CA LEU A 52 5.48 10.36 13.11
C LEU A 52 4.27 10.16 14.01
N SER A 53 4.39 9.25 14.97
CA SER A 53 3.43 9.09 16.04
C SER A 53 3.49 10.29 17.02
N GLY A 54 2.52 10.40 17.93
CA GLY A 54 2.50 11.45 18.95
C GLY A 54 3.72 11.48 19.87
N ASN A 55 4.47 10.38 19.98
CA ASN A 55 5.73 10.29 20.73
C ASN A 55 6.99 10.64 19.89
N GLY A 56 6.83 10.92 18.60
CA GLY A 56 7.93 11.22 17.69
C GLY A 56 8.61 10.00 17.05
N GLU A 57 8.08 8.79 17.26
CA GLU A 57 8.55 7.58 16.58
C GLU A 57 7.96 7.48 15.16
N VAL A 58 8.74 6.91 14.24
CA VAL A 58 8.25 6.59 12.90
C VAL A 58 7.40 5.32 12.98
N VAL A 59 6.16 5.43 12.51
CA VAL A 59 5.18 4.35 12.41
C VAL A 59 4.61 4.31 10.99
N PHE A 60 3.91 3.21 10.67
CA PHE A 60 3.40 2.95 9.34
C PHE A 60 1.91 2.60 9.36
N ASP A 61 1.20 3.19 8.41
CA ASP A 61 -0.17 2.84 8.06
C ASP A 61 -0.18 1.99 6.80
N THR A 62 -0.97 0.91 6.83
CA THR A 62 -1.22 0.04 5.69
C THR A 62 -2.73 -0.12 5.45
N GLY A 63 -3.12 -0.33 4.20
CA GLY A 63 -4.51 -0.60 3.86
C GLY A 63 -4.76 -0.61 2.37
N CYS A 64 -6.02 -0.43 1.98
CA CYS A 64 -6.41 -0.14 0.61
C CYS A 64 -6.76 1.35 0.46
N THR A 65 -6.47 1.90 -0.71
CA THR A 65 -6.77 3.28 -1.10
C THR A 65 -7.10 3.34 -2.58
N ILE A 66 -7.73 4.42 -3.03
CA ILE A 66 -7.87 4.69 -4.47
C ILE A 66 -6.52 5.03 -5.12
N GLN A 67 -6.32 4.60 -6.36
CA GLN A 67 -5.08 4.81 -7.12
C GLN A 67 -4.66 6.29 -7.20
N GLN A 68 -5.61 7.24 -7.26
CA GLN A 68 -5.27 8.67 -7.34
C GLN A 68 -4.56 9.17 -6.07
N ALA A 69 -4.92 8.63 -4.90
CA ALA A 69 -4.31 9.05 -3.63
C ALA A 69 -2.83 8.63 -3.52
N CYS A 70 -2.39 7.64 -4.30
CA CYS A 70 -0.99 7.23 -4.39
C CYS A 70 -0.12 8.26 -5.11
N GLN A 71 -0.70 9.05 -6.02
CA GLN A 71 0.04 10.06 -6.78
C GLN A 71 0.11 11.41 -6.07
N THR A 72 -0.70 11.61 -5.03
CA THR A 72 -0.63 12.81 -4.20
C THR A 72 0.63 12.77 -3.36
N LYS A 73 1.67 13.51 -3.78
CA LYS A 73 2.79 13.85 -2.89
C LYS A 73 2.20 14.68 -1.75
N ARG A 74 2.18 14.11 -0.54
CA ARG A 74 1.83 14.89 0.65
C ARG A 74 3.03 15.82 0.91
N ASP A 75 2.88 17.09 0.55
CA ASP A 75 3.84 18.16 0.89
C ASP A 75 3.78 18.45 2.41
N ASN A 76 4.10 17.47 3.27
CA ASN A 76 4.13 17.65 4.71
C ASN A 76 5.56 17.89 5.21
N TYR A 77 6.16 18.97 4.69
CA TYR A 77 7.44 19.51 5.17
C TYR A 77 7.32 20.20 6.54
N VAL A 78 6.13 20.27 7.15
CA VAL A 78 5.85 21.16 8.28
C VAL A 78 6.09 20.51 9.65
N TYR A 79 6.10 19.17 9.77
CA TYR A 79 6.23 18.49 11.08
C TYR A 79 7.67 18.11 11.47
N MET A 80 8.67 18.37 10.61
CA MET A 80 10.08 18.04 10.85
C MET A 80 10.79 18.94 11.87
N ARG A 81 10.14 19.95 12.47
CA ARG A 81 10.80 20.87 13.41
C ARG A 81 11.09 20.30 14.81
N ARG A 82 10.67 19.07 15.10
CA ARG A 82 10.91 18.41 16.41
C ARG A 82 11.72 17.12 16.33
N VAL A 83 12.12 16.73 15.13
CA VAL A 83 12.99 15.57 14.90
C VAL A 83 14.42 16.10 14.79
N ASP A 84 15.38 15.36 15.35
CA ASP A 84 16.80 15.65 15.23
C ASP A 84 17.15 16.00 13.76
N PRO A 85 17.82 17.13 13.47
CA PRO A 85 18.16 17.52 12.10
C PRO A 85 19.07 16.51 11.37
N HIS A 86 19.66 15.54 12.08
CA HIS A 86 20.38 14.40 11.51
C HIS A 86 19.48 13.22 11.13
N TYR A 87 18.21 13.18 11.55
CA TYR A 87 17.26 12.12 11.22
C TYR A 87 16.34 12.56 10.09
N ASN A 88 16.84 12.44 8.86
CA ASN A 88 16.10 12.76 7.65
C ASN A 88 15.12 11.63 7.33
N HIS A 89 14.02 11.52 8.08
CA HIS A 89 12.97 10.56 7.75
C HIS A 89 12.22 11.07 6.53
N ASN A 90 12.58 10.60 5.34
CA ASN A 90 11.79 10.88 4.16
C ASN A 90 10.41 10.24 4.35
N HIS A 91 9.36 11.06 4.40
CA HIS A 91 7.98 10.58 4.38
C HIS A 91 7.81 9.60 3.23
N CYS A 92 7.56 8.34 3.55
CA CYS A 92 7.32 7.34 2.54
C CYS A 92 5.83 7.17 2.26
N LYS A 93 5.50 7.04 0.98
CA LYS A 93 4.24 6.50 0.51
C LYS A 93 4.49 5.61 -0.71
N GLU A 94 4.05 4.37 -0.65
CA GLU A 94 4.10 3.41 -1.76
C GLU A 94 2.75 2.74 -1.98
N CYS A 95 2.50 2.30 -3.20
CA CYS A 95 1.30 1.57 -3.56
C CYS A 95 1.61 0.43 -4.51
N CYS A 96 0.80 -0.62 -4.44
CA CYS A 96 0.98 -1.83 -5.22
C CYS A 96 -0.37 -2.55 -5.42
N THR A 97 -0.44 -3.41 -6.44
CA THR A 97 -1.70 -3.95 -7.00
C THR A 97 -1.80 -5.47 -6.91
N VAL A 98 -1.01 -6.10 -6.05
CA VAL A 98 -0.95 -7.55 -5.86
C VAL A 98 -1.33 -7.85 -4.40
N ASP A 99 -1.94 -9.01 -4.14
CA ASP A 99 -2.34 -9.37 -2.78
C ASP A 99 -1.18 -9.26 -1.78
N LEU A 100 -1.45 -8.61 -0.65
CA LEU A 100 -0.55 -8.48 0.51
C LEU A 100 0.82 -7.86 0.21
N CYS A 101 0.94 -7.10 -0.89
CA CYS A 101 2.20 -6.51 -1.34
C CYS A 101 2.72 -5.36 -0.45
N ASN A 102 1.89 -4.81 0.41
CA ASN A 102 2.21 -3.66 1.26
C ASN A 102 2.88 -4.06 2.59
N ASN A 103 3.82 -5.01 2.54
CA ASN A 103 4.53 -5.54 3.70
C ASN A 103 5.99 -5.04 3.81
N GLU A 104 6.53 -4.39 2.78
CA GLU A 104 7.96 -4.03 2.73
C GLU A 104 8.30 -2.75 3.51
N GLY A 105 7.35 -1.83 3.67
CA GLY A 105 7.61 -0.57 4.39
C GLY A 105 8.63 0.30 3.70
N CYS A 106 8.54 0.42 2.37
CA CYS A 106 9.42 1.28 1.58
C CYS A 106 10.89 0.87 1.58
N ASN A 107 11.17 -0.40 1.84
CA ASN A 107 12.51 -0.94 2.04
C ASN A 107 13.23 -0.35 3.27
N GLU A 108 12.50 0.23 4.22
CA GLU A 108 13.09 0.61 5.50
C GLU A 108 13.51 -0.65 6.26
N PRO A 109 14.74 -0.69 6.82
CA PRO A 109 15.20 -1.83 7.60
C PRO A 109 14.33 -1.97 8.85
N ASP A 110 14.00 -3.22 9.20
CA ASP A 110 13.25 -3.49 10.42
C ASP A 110 14.08 -3.07 11.63
N LYS A 111 13.65 -2.00 12.32
CA LYS A 111 14.38 -1.44 13.47
C LYS A 111 14.27 -2.33 14.71
N HIS A 112 13.49 -3.43 14.67
CA HIS A 112 13.45 -4.41 15.74
C HIS A 112 14.73 -5.28 15.83
N GLN A 113 15.66 -5.18 14.87
CA GLN A 113 16.85 -6.04 14.82
C GLN A 113 18.08 -5.50 15.60
N THR A 114 18.05 -4.30 16.19
CA THR A 114 19.26 -3.70 16.83
C THR A 114 19.29 -3.72 18.37
N VAL A 115 18.53 -4.61 19.02
CA VAL A 115 18.70 -4.89 20.46
C VAL A 115 19.11 -6.33 20.70
N HIS A 116 20.20 -6.77 20.07
CA HIS A 116 20.95 -7.95 20.52
C HIS A 116 22.45 -7.75 20.24
N GLY A 117 23.23 -7.52 21.29
CA GLY A 117 24.70 -7.51 21.26
C GLY A 117 25.32 -6.44 22.11
#